data_AF-A0A7X9AI01-F1
#
_entry.id   AF-A0A7X9AI01-F1
#
_cell.length_a   1.000
_cell.length_b   1.000
_cell.length_c   1.000
_cell.angle_alpha   90.00
_cell.angle_beta   90.00
_cell.angle_gamma   90.00
#
_symmetry.space_group_name_H-M   'P 1'
#
loop_
_entity.id
_entity.type
_entity.pdbx_description
1 polymer ?
#
loop_
_entity_poly.entity_id
_entity_poly.type
_entity_poly.pdbx_seq_one_letter_code
_entity_poly.pdbx_strand_id
1 'polypeptide(L)'
;EEGVPVDNGQFIMTINVPDNIEEQVSIYGTELDFSGETEYTDIEILIARLNSETGMYQIIELPDGDDMIAAGSGVFSKVIELEYGENNLLIISYRSSEKDATRIQYNSISVMALKEEGRQAAVRTDWSIIDFFSRVFK
;
A
#
# COMPACT_ATOMS: atom_id res chain seq x y z
N GLU A 1 2.05 16.48 -14.67
CA GLU A 1 1.18 15.60 -13.88
C GLU A 1 2.00 15.14 -12.70
N GLU A 2 1.88 15.87 -11.59
CA GLU A 2 2.63 15.60 -10.36
C GLU A 2 1.81 14.64 -9.51
N GLY A 3 2.43 13.57 -9.00
CA GLY A 3 1.76 12.62 -8.10
C GLY A 3 1.45 11.24 -8.68
N VAL A 4 1.72 11.01 -9.97
CA VAL A 4 1.66 9.65 -10.54
C VAL A 4 3.01 8.96 -10.30
N PRO A 5 3.05 7.77 -9.68
CA PRO A 5 4.29 7.01 -9.53
C PRO A 5 4.84 6.67 -10.91
N VAL A 6 6.10 7.06 -11.18
CA VAL A 6 6.77 6.72 -12.43
C VAL A 6 7.36 5.32 -12.28
N ASP A 7 6.89 4.38 -13.08
CA ASP A 7 7.54 3.08 -13.22
C ASP A 7 8.97 3.28 -13.72
N ASN A 8 9.93 2.99 -12.84
CA ASN A 8 11.37 3.10 -13.08
C ASN A 8 11.99 1.75 -13.51
N GLY A 9 11.18 0.73 -13.77
CA GLY A 9 11.61 -0.62 -14.13
C GLY A 9 12.20 -1.42 -12.96
N GLN A 10 12.00 -0.98 -11.71
CA GLN A 10 12.41 -1.74 -10.53
C GLN A 10 11.42 -2.86 -10.25
N PHE A 11 11.96 -4.07 -10.06
CA PHE A 11 11.19 -5.26 -9.75
C PHE A 11 11.71 -5.89 -8.46
N ILE A 12 11.02 -5.60 -7.37
CA ILE A 12 11.36 -5.96 -5.99
C ILE A 12 10.43 -7.06 -5.50
N MET A 13 9.16 -7.01 -5.88
CA MET A 13 8.17 -8.01 -5.50
C MET A 13 7.06 -8.15 -6.53
N THR A 14 6.40 -9.30 -6.50
CA THR A 14 5.17 -9.58 -7.24
C THR A 14 4.00 -9.55 -6.27
N ILE A 15 2.93 -8.83 -6.60
CA ILE A 15 1.68 -8.88 -5.85
C ILE A 15 0.83 -10.00 -6.43
N ASN A 16 0.47 -10.97 -5.60
CA ASN A 16 -0.35 -12.12 -5.98
C ASN A 16 -1.81 -11.92 -5.58
N VAL A 17 -2.08 -11.17 -4.52
CA VAL A 17 -3.45 -10.84 -4.09
C VAL A 17 -3.49 -9.35 -3.70
N PRO A 18 -4.48 -8.58 -4.19
CA PRO A 18 -5.59 -9.04 -5.05
C PRO A 18 -5.15 -9.38 -6.48
N ASP A 19 -5.83 -10.36 -7.09
CA ASP A 19 -5.65 -10.69 -8.51
C ASP A 19 -6.07 -9.49 -9.38
N ASN A 20 -5.42 -9.32 -10.53
CA ASN A 20 -5.73 -8.28 -11.53
C ASN A 20 -5.65 -6.84 -10.98
N ILE A 21 -4.52 -6.49 -10.34
CA ILE A 21 -4.27 -5.13 -9.80
C ILE A 21 -4.39 -3.98 -10.82
N GLU A 22 -4.36 -4.28 -12.13
CA GLU A 22 -4.58 -3.31 -13.20
C GLU A 22 -6.06 -2.90 -13.35
N GLU A 23 -6.98 -3.71 -12.83
CA GLU A 23 -8.42 -3.45 -12.82
C GLU A 23 -8.91 -3.00 -11.43
N GLN A 24 -10.11 -2.46 -11.37
CA GLN A 24 -10.74 -2.15 -10.08
C GLN A 24 -11.18 -3.45 -9.39
N VAL A 25 -10.60 -3.71 -8.22
CA VAL A 25 -10.95 -4.85 -7.36
C VAL A 25 -12.15 -4.46 -6.50
N SER A 26 -13.14 -5.33 -6.37
CA SER A 26 -14.28 -5.09 -5.46
C SER A 26 -14.28 -6.10 -4.32
N ILE A 27 -14.40 -5.61 -3.08
CA ILE A 27 -14.49 -6.43 -1.87
C ILE A 27 -15.77 -6.10 -1.09
N TYR A 28 -16.25 -7.06 -0.30
CA TYR A 28 -17.28 -6.83 0.70
C TYR A 28 -16.62 -6.63 2.06
N GLY A 29 -17.04 -5.60 2.79
CA GLY A 29 -16.37 -5.20 4.02
C GLY A 29 -15.18 -4.27 3.76
N THR A 30 -14.34 -4.12 4.78
CA THR A 30 -13.17 -3.22 4.79
C THR A 30 -11.85 -3.98 4.74
N GLU A 31 -11.85 -5.29 4.95
CA GLU A 31 -10.63 -6.09 5.01
C GLU A 31 -10.23 -6.58 3.62
N LEU A 32 -9.02 -6.24 3.18
CA LEU A 32 -8.42 -6.76 1.95
C LEU A 32 -7.22 -7.64 2.32
N ASP A 33 -7.23 -8.87 1.80
CA ASP A 33 -6.04 -9.72 1.81
C ASP A 33 -5.01 -9.15 0.81
N PHE A 34 -3.82 -8.84 1.29
CA PHE A 34 -2.69 -8.42 0.49
C PHE A 34 -1.58 -9.46 0.60
N SER A 35 -1.22 -10.07 -0.52
CA SER A 35 -0.15 -11.06 -0.56
C SER A 35 0.72 -10.94 -1.78
N GLY A 36 1.94 -11.43 -1.66
CA GLY A 36 2.90 -11.37 -2.74
C GLY A 36 4.09 -12.26 -2.46
N GLU A 37 5.04 -12.22 -3.38
CA GLU A 37 6.29 -12.94 -3.26
C GLU A 37 7.46 -12.07 -3.66
N THR A 38 8.62 -12.41 -3.10
CA THR A 38 9.87 -11.75 -3.42
C THR A 38 11.07 -12.68 -3.23
N GLU A 39 12.12 -12.47 -4.01
CA GLU A 39 13.39 -13.17 -3.83
C GLU A 39 14.29 -12.50 -2.79
N TYR A 40 14.06 -11.23 -2.46
CA TYR A 40 14.93 -10.47 -1.55
C TYR A 40 14.59 -10.73 -0.08
N THR A 41 15.61 -10.70 0.77
CA THR A 41 15.48 -11.01 2.20
C THR A 41 15.18 -9.81 3.08
N ASP A 42 15.18 -8.60 2.51
CA ASP A 42 15.31 -7.35 3.23
C ASP A 42 14.35 -6.27 2.71
N ILE A 43 13.11 -6.63 2.40
CA ILE A 43 12.12 -5.71 1.83
C ILE A 43 11.26 -5.06 2.91
N GLU A 44 11.01 -3.78 2.72
CA GLU A 44 10.03 -2.99 3.42
C GLU A 44 8.93 -2.59 2.43
N ILE A 45 7.67 -2.83 2.80
CA ILE A 45 6.49 -2.50 2.00
C ILE A 45 5.63 -1.53 2.80
N LEU A 46 5.26 -0.42 2.18
CA LEU A 46 4.33 0.57 2.71
C LEU A 46 3.09 0.60 1.83
N ILE A 47 1.95 0.82 2.45
CA ILE A 47 0.67 0.89 1.76
C ILE A 47 0.09 2.26 2.05
N ALA A 48 -0.14 3.04 1.01
CA ALA A 48 -0.72 4.35 1.13
C ALA A 48 -2.03 4.46 0.34
N ARG A 49 -2.95 5.29 0.81
CA ARG A 49 -4.23 5.56 0.16
C ARG A 49 -4.31 7.01 -0.27
N LEU A 50 -4.81 7.24 -1.47
CA LEU A 50 -5.10 8.59 -1.95
C LEU A 50 -6.28 9.17 -1.17
N ASN A 51 -6.02 10.25 -0.43
CA ASN A 51 -7.05 11.00 0.23
C ASN A 51 -7.73 11.91 -0.80
N SER A 52 -9.03 11.69 -1.03
CA SER A 52 -9.81 12.40 -2.05
C SER A 52 -10.03 13.88 -1.74
N GLU A 53 -9.97 14.28 -0.47
CA GLU A 53 -10.14 15.67 -0.04
C GLU A 53 -8.88 16.51 -0.26
N THR A 54 -7.71 15.91 -0.01
CA THR A 54 -6.42 16.61 -0.10
C THR A 54 -5.67 16.35 -1.41
N GLY A 55 -6.02 15.29 -2.14
CA GLY A 55 -5.30 14.83 -3.33
C GLY A 55 -3.92 14.25 -3.03
N MET A 56 -3.61 13.97 -1.77
CA MET A 56 -2.32 13.42 -1.34
C MET A 56 -2.47 11.98 -0.87
N TYR A 57 -1.45 11.17 -1.10
CA TYR A 57 -1.38 9.83 -0.53
C TYR A 57 -0.99 9.89 0.95
N GLN A 58 -1.73 9.14 1.77
CA GLN A 58 -1.55 8.98 3.21
C GLN A 58 -1.18 7.52 3.49
N ILE A 59 -0.15 7.27 4.31
CA ILE A 59 0.23 5.89 4.67
C ILE A 59 -0.87 5.34 5.59
N ILE A 60 -1.34 4.13 5.28
CA ILE A 60 -2.32 3.42 6.09
C ILE A 60 -1.61 2.74 7.26
N GLU A 61 -2.09 2.98 8.47
CA GLU A 61 -1.74 2.19 9.64
C GLU A 61 -2.36 0.78 9.52
N LEU A 62 -1.53 -0.26 9.62
CA LEU A 62 -1.96 -1.65 9.60
C LEU A 62 -2.74 -1.99 10.89
N PRO A 63 -3.56 -3.06 10.89
CA PRO A 63 -4.39 -3.41 12.06
C PRO A 63 -3.60 -3.69 13.35
N ASP A 64 -2.30 -4.00 13.26
CA ASP A 64 -1.39 -4.21 14.40
C ASP A 64 -0.75 -2.92 14.92
N GLY A 65 -1.01 -1.78 14.28
CA GLY A 65 -0.44 -0.48 14.61
C GLY A 65 0.90 -0.19 13.93
N ASP A 66 1.37 -1.10 13.06
CA ASP A 66 2.56 -0.87 12.25
C ASP A 66 2.20 -0.09 10.97
N ASP A 67 3.14 0.69 10.43
CA ASP A 67 2.98 1.42 9.15
C ASP A 67 3.67 0.71 7.98
N MET A 68 4.29 -0.44 8.24
CA MET A 68 5.20 -1.12 7.34
C MET A 68 5.11 -2.64 7.46
N ILE A 69 5.12 -3.32 6.32
CA ILE A 69 5.25 -4.78 6.24
C ILE A 69 6.71 -5.10 5.92
N ALA A 70 7.41 -5.72 6.87
CA ALA A 70 8.72 -6.32 6.61
C ALA A 70 8.54 -7.70 5.95
N ALA A 71 9.09 -7.86 4.76
CA ALA A 71 9.03 -9.11 4.00
C ALA A 71 10.45 -9.69 3.82
N GLY A 72 10.56 -10.98 4.15
CA GLY A 72 11.72 -11.81 3.81
C GLY A 72 11.52 -12.55 2.50
N SER A 73 12.57 -13.24 2.05
CA SER A 73 12.52 -14.02 0.81
C SER A 73 11.45 -15.11 0.90
N GLY A 74 10.62 -15.20 -0.13
CA GLY A 74 9.47 -16.08 -0.22
C GLY A 74 8.14 -15.33 -0.26
N VAL A 75 7.08 -15.99 0.22
CA VAL A 75 5.72 -15.49 0.20
C VAL A 75 5.42 -14.70 1.48
N PHE A 76 4.77 -13.55 1.32
CA PHE A 76 4.23 -12.76 2.42
C PHE A 76 2.72 -12.58 2.25
N SER A 77 2.01 -12.41 3.36
CA SER A 77 0.58 -12.13 3.38
C SER A 77 0.22 -11.28 4.60
N LYS A 78 -0.64 -10.29 4.40
CA LYS A 78 -1.12 -9.37 5.42
C LYS A 78 -2.55 -8.95 5.09
N VAL A 79 -3.36 -8.71 6.11
CA VAL A 79 -4.68 -8.08 5.96
C VAL A 79 -4.51 -6.58 6.13
N ILE A 80 -5.07 -5.80 5.22
CA ILE A 80 -5.17 -4.35 5.33
C ILE A 80 -6.63 -3.94 5.54
N GLU A 81 -6.85 -2.90 6.35
CA GLU A 81 -8.16 -2.34 6.59
C GLU A 81 -8.36 -1.08 5.74
N LEU A 82 -9.44 -1.05 4.98
CA LEU A 82 -9.81 0.01 4.05
C LEU A 82 -11.03 0.78 4.54
N GLU A 83 -11.29 1.95 3.94
CA GLU A 83 -12.56 2.64 4.17
C GLU A 83 -13.61 2.17 3.17
N TYR A 84 -14.88 2.23 3.54
CA TYR A 84 -15.95 1.95 2.59
C TYR A 84 -15.95 2.97 1.45
N GLY A 85 -16.14 2.46 0.23
CA GLY A 85 -16.07 3.24 -1.00
C GLY A 85 -14.79 2.97 -1.78
N GLU A 86 -14.40 3.94 -2.59
CA GLU A 86 -13.22 3.83 -3.46
C GLU A 86 -11.94 4.10 -2.68
N ASN A 87 -11.00 3.16 -2.74
CA ASN A 87 -9.67 3.26 -2.17
C ASN A 87 -8.66 3.13 -3.30
N ASN A 88 -7.98 4.23 -3.62
CA ASN A 88 -6.88 4.20 -4.57
C ASN A 88 -5.59 4.03 -3.78
N LEU A 89 -5.07 2.80 -3.77
CA LEU A 89 -3.92 2.38 -3.03
C LEU A 89 -2.64 2.54 -3.86
N LEU A 90 -1.57 2.90 -3.18
CA LEU A 90 -0.21 2.93 -3.68
C LEU A 90 0.64 2.05 -2.78
N ILE A 91 1.10 0.94 -3.33
CA ILE A 91 2.02 0.01 -2.71
C ILE A 91 3.43 0.46 -3.06
N ILE A 92 4.24 0.70 -2.03
CA ILE A 92 5.60 1.20 -2.14
C ILE A 92 6.51 0.13 -1.56
N SER A 93 7.35 -0.47 -2.39
CA SER A 93 8.30 -1.48 -1.93
C SER A 93 9.73 -1.03 -2.21
N TYR A 94 10.61 -1.26 -1.24
CA TYR A 94 12.04 -0.99 -1.37
C TYR A 94 12.85 -1.94 -0.50
N ARG A 95 14.14 -2.06 -0.80
CA ARG A 95 15.07 -2.86 0.00
C ARG A 95 15.66 -2.00 1.11
N SER A 96 15.53 -2.44 2.35
CA SER A 96 16.07 -1.75 3.53
C SER A 96 17.59 -1.58 3.49
N SER A 97 18.33 -2.47 2.82
CA SER A 97 19.78 -2.32 2.59
C SER A 97 20.15 -1.32 1.49
N GLU A 98 19.20 -0.95 0.63
CA GLU A 98 19.39 -0.07 -0.52
C GLU A 98 18.39 1.09 -0.48
N LYS A 99 18.52 1.96 0.53
CA LYS A 99 17.68 3.15 0.70
C LYS A 99 18.03 4.25 -0.31
N ASP A 100 17.65 4.02 -1.56
CA ASP A 100 17.76 4.97 -2.67
C ASP A 100 16.38 5.20 -3.28
N ALA A 101 15.98 6.46 -3.45
CA ALA A 101 14.69 6.83 -4.04
C ALA A 101 14.52 6.34 -5.48
N THR A 102 15.60 6.06 -6.19
CA THR A 102 15.59 5.50 -7.55
C THR A 102 15.41 3.97 -7.58
N ARG A 103 15.42 3.32 -6.42
CA ARG A 103 15.29 1.87 -6.24
C ARG A 103 14.00 1.47 -5.52
N ILE A 104 12.98 2.29 -5.68
CA ILE A 104 11.64 2.03 -5.14
C ILE A 104 10.78 1.47 -6.27
N GLN A 105 10.06 0.39 -6.01
CA GLN A 105 8.99 -0.08 -6.87
C GLN A 105 7.66 0.47 -6.37
N TYR A 106 6.83 0.93 -7.29
CA TYR A 106 5.49 1.43 -7.03
C TYR A 106 4.46 0.57 -7.76
N ASN A 107 3.41 0.16 -7.07
CA ASN A 107 2.25 -0.49 -7.68
C ASN A 107 0.99 0.23 -7.24
N SER A 108 0.13 0.61 -8.19
CA SER A 108 -1.17 1.20 -7.88
C SER A 108 -2.26 0.14 -7.95
N ILE A 109 -3.19 0.17 -7.00
CA ILE A 109 -4.33 -0.75 -6.93
C ILE A 109 -5.58 0.08 -6.63
N SER A 110 -6.65 -0.08 -7.43
CA SER A 110 -7.94 0.53 -7.12
C SER A 110 -8.86 -0.51 -6.49
N VAL A 111 -9.35 -0.23 -5.28
CA VAL A 111 -10.20 -1.16 -4.51
C VAL A 111 -11.51 -0.47 -4.11
N MET A 112 -12.63 -1.06 -4.51
CA MET A 112 -13.97 -0.67 -4.08
C MET A 112 -14.42 -1.54 -2.91
N ALA A 113 -14.48 -0.95 -1.71
CA ALA A 113 -14.95 -1.60 -0.50
C ALA A 113 -16.46 -1.36 -0.31
N LEU A 114 -17.26 -2.41 -0.47
CA LEU A 114 -18.72 -2.34 -0.39
C LEU A 114 -19.20 -2.59 1.04
N LYS A 115 -20.14 -1.76 1.49
CA LYS A 115 -20.85 -1.99 2.77
C LYS A 115 -21.71 -3.23 2.66
N GLU A 116 -21.48 -4.20 3.53
CA GLU A 116 -22.55 -5.08 3.97
C GLU A 116 -23.53 -4.24 4.80
N GLU A 117 -24.84 -4.42 4.61
CA GLU A 117 -25.86 -3.67 5.35
C GLU A 117 -25.62 -3.83 6.87
N GLY A 118 -25.13 -2.79 7.55
CA GLY A 118 -25.12 -2.73 9.03
C GLY A 118 -23.86 -2.24 9.76
N ARG A 119 -22.72 -1.92 9.11
CA ARG A 119 -21.53 -1.41 9.83
C ARG A 119 -21.07 -0.03 9.36
N GLN A 120 -20.99 0.92 10.31
CA GLN A 120 -20.37 2.24 10.12
C GLN A 120 -18.91 2.16 10.58
N ALA A 121 -17.97 2.56 9.73
CA ALA A 121 -16.53 2.60 10.04
C ALA A 121 -16.14 3.93 10.72
N ALA A 122 -15.17 3.86 11.63
CA ALA A 122 -14.58 5.01 12.31
C ALA A 122 -13.33 5.49 11.54
N VAL A 123 -13.28 6.77 11.19
CA VAL A 123 -12.12 7.39 10.54
C VAL A 123 -11.09 7.78 11.61
N ARG A 124 -9.85 7.30 11.49
CA ARG A 124 -8.68 7.80 12.25
C ARG A 124 -7.73 8.54 11.31
N THR A 125 -7.06 9.55 11.86
CA THR A 125 -6.31 10.57 11.11
C THR A 125 -4.86 10.14 10.84
N ASP A 126 -4.48 10.07 9.56
CA ASP A 126 -3.16 9.61 9.07
C ASP A 126 -2.18 10.72 8.64
N TRP A 127 -0.90 10.33 8.60
CA TRP A 127 0.28 11.13 8.27
C TRP A 127 0.58 11.11 6.75
N SER A 128 1.25 12.14 6.23
CA SER A 128 1.52 12.28 4.78
C SER A 128 2.75 11.49 4.31
N ILE A 129 2.73 10.99 3.05
CA ILE A 129 3.87 10.31 2.42
C ILE A 129 5.16 11.18 2.43
N ILE A 130 5.02 12.50 2.27
CA ILE A 130 6.15 13.43 2.17
C ILE A 130 6.90 13.51 3.51
N ASP A 131 6.16 13.45 4.62
CA ASP A 131 6.74 13.44 5.97
C ASP A 131 7.51 12.15 6.25
N PHE A 132 7.06 11.02 5.71
CA PHE A 132 7.71 9.72 5.88
C PHE A 132 9.05 9.64 5.12
N PHE A 133 9.06 9.96 3.82
CA PHE A 133 10.28 9.88 3.00
C PHE A 133 11.43 10.75 3.55
N SER A 134 11.08 11.93 4.07
CA SER A 134 12.05 12.86 4.69
C SER A 134 12.71 12.29 5.95
N ARG A 135 12.07 11.32 6.62
CA ARG A 135 12.55 10.68 7.84
C ARG A 135 13.38 9.42 7.57
N VAL A 136 13.00 8.62 6.57
CA VAL A 136 13.65 7.32 6.28
C VAL A 136 14.95 7.45 5.48
N PHE A 137 15.04 8.43 4.56
CA PHE A 137 16.15 8.56 3.61
C PHE A 137 17.15 9.68 4.01
N LYS A 138 17.44 9.81 5.31
CA LYS A 138 18.42 10.78 5.84
C LYS A 138 19.84 10.25 5.87
#